data_AF-A0A846Y1K5-F1
#
_entry.id   AF-A0A846Y1K5-F1
#
_cell.length_a   1.000
_cell.length_b   1.000
_cell.length_c   1.000
_cell.angle_alpha   90.00
_cell.angle_beta   90.00
_cell.angle_gamma   90.00
#
_symmetry.space_group_name_H-M   'P 1'
#
loop_
_entity.id
_entity.type
_entity.pdbx_description
1 polymer ?
#
loop_
_entity_poly.entity_id
_entity_poly.type
_entity_poly.pdbx_seq_one_letter_code
_entity_poly.pdbx_strand_id
1 'polypeptide(L)'
;MTFTPAESAYLASQHLGRLATVTADGKPQIVTVGFRINEDATIDIGGPTPTLQRYRNVRANPHVSLVIDDMTPNDPNELKPGWGRGVEIRGTGEILEVETPPVNPEWFSHTVIRVHANRIRSWHIDPADPDGGARDVS
;
A
#
# COMPACT_ATOMS: atom_id res chain seq x y z
N MET A 1 7.15 2.78 -16.02
CA MET A 1 5.92 2.40 -15.28
C MET A 1 6.38 1.79 -13.97
N THR A 2 5.92 2.33 -12.85
CA THR A 2 6.42 1.96 -11.50
C THR A 2 6.05 0.52 -11.14
N PHE A 3 4.81 0.08 -11.42
CA PHE A 3 4.33 -1.29 -11.21
C PHE A 3 4.45 -2.13 -12.48
N THR A 4 4.69 -3.43 -12.33
CA THR A 4 4.57 -4.42 -13.42
C THR A 4 3.10 -4.72 -13.71
N PRO A 5 2.76 -5.30 -14.89
CA PRO A 5 1.40 -5.70 -15.18
C PRO A 5 0.78 -6.65 -14.13
N ALA A 6 1.55 -7.63 -13.63
CA ALA A 6 1.08 -8.56 -12.61
C ALA A 6 0.79 -7.84 -11.26
N GLU A 7 1.67 -6.91 -10.86
CA GLU A 7 1.45 -6.10 -9.66
C GLU A 7 0.24 -5.19 -9.80
N SER A 8 0.07 -4.50 -10.93
CA SER A 8 -1.09 -3.66 -11.18
C SER A 8 -2.40 -4.47 -11.15
N ALA A 9 -2.42 -5.64 -11.80
CA ALA A 9 -3.58 -6.52 -11.80
C ALA A 9 -3.91 -7.03 -10.39
N TYR A 10 -2.89 -7.47 -9.64
CA TYR A 10 -3.07 -7.90 -8.26
C TYR A 10 -3.59 -6.76 -7.40
N LEU A 11 -2.94 -5.61 -7.40
CA LEU A 11 -3.30 -4.48 -6.55
C LEU A 11 -4.71 -3.95 -6.83
N ALA A 12 -5.16 -3.98 -8.09
CA ALA A 12 -6.53 -3.59 -8.48
C ALA A 12 -7.61 -4.54 -7.93
N SER A 13 -7.26 -5.78 -7.59
CA SER A 13 -8.17 -6.74 -6.95
C SER A 13 -8.32 -6.54 -5.43
N GLN A 14 -7.46 -5.72 -4.83
CA GLN A 14 -7.34 -5.58 -3.38
C GLN A 14 -7.98 -4.28 -2.89
N HIS A 15 -8.52 -4.32 -1.67
CA HIS A 15 -9.26 -3.20 -1.07
C HIS A 15 -8.69 -2.76 0.30
N LEU A 16 -7.71 -3.52 0.81
CA LEU A 16 -7.19 -3.40 2.16
C LEU A 16 -5.67 -3.51 2.13
N GLY A 17 -5.00 -2.62 2.86
CA GLY A 17 -3.57 -2.66 3.06
C GLY A 17 -3.20 -2.48 4.54
N ARG A 18 -1.93 -2.67 4.84
CA ARG A 18 -1.32 -2.54 6.16
C ARG A 18 -0.21 -1.49 6.06
N LEU A 19 -0.45 -0.33 6.66
CA LEU A 19 0.50 0.76 6.67
C LEU A 19 1.34 0.71 7.93
N ALA A 20 2.65 0.57 7.75
CA ALA A 20 3.66 0.79 8.78
C ALA A 20 4.18 2.23 8.73
N THR A 21 4.18 2.89 9.88
CA THR A 21 4.74 4.22 10.12
C THR A 21 5.57 4.20 11.40
N VAL A 22 6.37 5.24 11.63
CA VAL A 22 7.23 5.34 12.82
C VAL A 22 7.01 6.69 13.49
N THR A 23 6.91 6.71 14.82
CA THR A 23 6.88 7.95 15.59
C THR A 23 8.23 8.69 15.51
N ALA A 24 8.24 9.97 15.92
CA ALA A 24 9.47 10.78 15.99
C ALA A 24 10.56 10.15 16.88
N ASP A 25 10.16 9.44 17.94
CA ASP A 25 11.05 8.74 18.88
C ASP A 25 11.35 7.29 18.47
N GLY A 26 11.01 6.87 17.24
CA GLY A 26 11.44 5.59 16.68
C GLY A 26 10.52 4.39 17.00
N LYS A 27 9.32 4.61 17.54
CA LYS A 27 8.37 3.53 17.83
C LYS A 27 7.56 3.16 16.58
N PRO A 28 7.56 1.89 16.15
CA PRO A 28 6.79 1.48 14.99
C PRO A 28 5.30 1.39 15.31
N GLN A 29 4.47 1.69 14.31
CA GLN A 29 3.03 1.47 14.34
C GLN A 29 2.59 0.82 13.03
N ILE A 30 1.78 -0.23 13.13
CA ILE A 30 1.07 -0.82 11.99
C ILE A 30 -0.44 -0.58 12.13
N VAL A 31 -1.10 -0.21 11.04
CA VAL A 31 -2.55 -0.04 10.98
C VAL A 31 -3.11 -0.54 9.66
N THR A 32 -4.31 -1.12 9.70
CA THR A 32 -5.07 -1.46 8.51
C THR A 32 -5.66 -0.21 7.87
N VAL A 33 -5.60 -0.12 6.55
CA VAL A 33 -6.04 1.05 5.78
C VAL A 33 -6.78 0.64 4.50
N GLY A 34 -7.74 1.47 4.10
CA GLY A 34 -8.24 1.50 2.74
C GLY A 34 -7.35 2.40 1.87
N PHE A 35 -7.22 2.06 0.59
CA PHE A 35 -6.33 2.76 -0.32
C PHE A 35 -6.93 2.91 -1.72
N ARG A 36 -6.34 3.80 -2.52
CA ARG A 36 -6.57 3.91 -3.97
C ARG A 36 -5.23 4.04 -4.67
N ILE A 37 -5.07 3.37 -5.80
CA ILE A 37 -3.92 3.56 -6.70
C ILE A 37 -4.28 4.60 -7.74
N ASN A 38 -3.41 5.59 -7.90
CA ASN A 38 -3.58 6.68 -8.85
C ASN A 38 -2.92 6.34 -10.19
N GLU A 39 -3.26 7.09 -11.23
CA GLU A 39 -2.73 6.88 -12.60
C GLU A 39 -1.19 7.06 -12.67
N ASP A 40 -0.63 7.92 -11.82
CA ASP A 40 0.80 8.18 -11.69
C ASP A 40 1.54 7.15 -10.82
N ALA A 41 0.87 6.05 -10.45
CA ALA A 41 1.35 4.99 -9.58
C ALA A 41 1.64 5.39 -8.12
N THR A 42 1.18 6.58 -7.68
CA THR A 42 1.12 6.89 -6.25
C THR A 42 -0.09 6.21 -5.58
N ILE A 43 -0.06 6.10 -4.25
CA ILE A 43 -1.13 5.43 -3.49
C ILE A 43 -1.72 6.39 -2.47
N ASP A 44 -3.01 6.70 -2.59
CA ASP A 44 -3.74 7.50 -1.62
C ASP A 44 -4.25 6.60 -0.50
N ILE A 45 -3.81 6.88 0.73
CA ILE A 45 -4.29 6.24 1.94
C ILE A 45 -5.26 7.20 2.65
N GLY A 46 -6.52 6.79 2.76
CA GLY A 46 -7.57 7.58 3.39
C GLY A 46 -7.94 7.15 4.80
N GLY A 47 -9.04 7.68 5.29
CA GLY A 47 -9.72 7.26 6.51
C GLY A 47 -10.50 8.38 7.16
N PRO A 48 -11.07 8.16 8.36
CA PRO A 48 -12.13 9.01 8.89
C PRO A 48 -11.65 10.37 9.39
N THR A 49 -10.38 10.51 9.79
CA THR A 49 -9.87 11.78 10.32
C THR A 49 -8.35 11.93 10.19
N PRO A 50 -7.84 13.14 9.84
CA PRO A 50 -6.41 13.43 9.76
C PRO A 50 -5.73 13.63 11.14
N THR A 51 -6.47 13.41 12.23
CA THR A 51 -5.96 13.47 13.60
C THR A 51 -5.40 12.13 14.09
N LEU A 52 -5.48 11.06 13.28
CA LEU A 52 -4.98 9.73 13.65
C LEU A 52 -3.44 9.70 13.75
N GLN A 53 -2.91 8.77 14.55
CA GLN A 53 -1.47 8.65 14.83
C GLN A 53 -0.61 8.52 13.56
N ARG A 54 -1.07 7.78 12.54
CA ARG A 54 -0.35 7.65 11.26
C ARG A 54 -0.02 8.99 10.59
N TYR A 55 -0.92 9.98 10.69
CA TYR A 55 -0.66 11.33 10.15
C TYR A 55 0.37 12.08 10.99
N ARG A 56 0.33 11.95 12.33
CA ARG A 56 1.38 12.52 13.20
C ARG A 56 2.75 11.89 12.91
N ASN A 57 2.78 10.58 12.70
CA ASN A 57 3.98 9.84 12.36
C ASN A 57 4.57 10.34 11.05
N VAL A 58 3.77 10.37 9.97
CA VAL A 58 4.22 10.83 8.65
C VAL A 58 4.74 12.27 8.66
N ARG A 59 4.13 13.17 9.45
CA ARG A 59 4.64 14.56 9.61
C ARG A 59 6.03 14.61 10.24
N ALA A 60 6.32 13.71 11.18
CA ALA A 60 7.60 13.67 11.88
C ALA A 60 8.67 12.83 11.16
N ASN A 61 8.25 11.77 10.47
CA ASN A 61 9.09 10.87 9.70
C ASN A 61 8.30 10.40 8.47
N PRO A 62 8.65 10.84 7.25
CA PRO A 62 7.88 10.52 6.06
C PRO A 62 8.04 9.07 5.59
N HIS A 63 9.01 8.30 6.11
CA HIS A 63 9.24 6.93 5.64
C HIS A 63 8.13 5.98 6.06
N VAL A 64 7.59 5.24 5.09
CA VAL A 64 6.49 4.29 5.28
C VAL A 64 6.75 2.98 4.55
N SER A 65 6.12 1.90 5.04
CA SER A 65 5.96 0.65 4.28
C SER A 65 4.48 0.30 4.22
N LEU A 66 3.96 0.06 3.03
CA LEU A 66 2.58 -0.39 2.78
C LEU A 66 2.62 -1.81 2.26
N VAL A 67 1.98 -2.74 2.96
CA VAL A 67 1.79 -4.11 2.51
C VAL A 67 0.34 -4.30 2.07
N ILE A 68 0.14 -4.83 0.87
CA ILE A 68 -1.16 -5.26 0.36
C ILE A 68 -1.02 -6.76 0.11
N ASP A 69 -1.71 -7.53 0.94
CA ASP A 69 -1.59 -8.98 0.99
C ASP A 69 -2.92 -9.64 1.35
N ASP A 70 -3.10 -10.83 0.79
CA ASP A 70 -4.19 -11.75 1.07
C ASP A 70 -3.67 -13.20 1.09
N MET A 71 -4.54 -14.10 1.54
CA MET A 71 -4.29 -15.52 1.38
C MET A 71 -4.54 -15.91 -0.07
N THR A 72 -3.68 -16.74 -0.65
CA THR A 72 -3.97 -17.31 -1.97
C THR A 72 -5.33 -18.01 -1.92
N PRO A 73 -6.25 -17.76 -2.87
CA PRO A 73 -7.53 -18.42 -2.93
C PRO A 73 -7.38 -19.95 -2.96
N ASN A 74 -8.39 -20.63 -2.41
CA ASN A 74 -8.42 -22.08 -2.41
C ASN A 74 -8.88 -22.64 -3.78
N ASP A 75 -8.11 -22.34 -4.83
CA ASP A 75 -8.31 -22.81 -6.20
C ASP A 75 -7.07 -23.62 -6.66
N PRO A 76 -7.21 -24.76 -7.36
CA PRO A 76 -6.10 -25.54 -7.89
C PRO A 76 -5.24 -24.82 -8.94
N ASN A 77 -5.80 -23.83 -9.64
CA ASN A 77 -5.10 -23.07 -10.70
C ASN A 77 -4.38 -21.82 -10.16
N GLU A 78 -4.56 -21.51 -8.88
CA GLU A 78 -3.93 -20.36 -8.23
C GLU A 78 -2.51 -20.67 -7.74
N LEU A 79 -1.66 -19.65 -7.77
CA LEU A 79 -0.26 -19.72 -7.38
C LEU A 79 -0.09 -19.82 -5.85
N LYS A 80 0.50 -20.90 -5.33
CA LYS A 80 0.53 -21.23 -3.88
C LYS A 80 1.91 -21.50 -3.25
N PRO A 81 2.84 -20.54 -3.13
CA PRO A 81 4.10 -20.81 -2.43
C PRO A 81 3.97 -20.48 -0.92
N GLY A 82 3.29 -21.35 -0.16
CA GLY A 82 3.14 -21.21 1.30
C GLY A 82 1.98 -20.33 1.82
N TRP A 83 1.22 -19.75 0.88
CA TRP A 83 -0.18 -19.29 1.01
C TRP A 83 -0.46 -17.87 1.48
N GLY A 84 0.55 -17.01 1.59
CA GLY A 84 0.35 -15.56 1.44
C GLY A 84 0.82 -15.12 0.06
N ARG A 85 0.12 -14.18 -0.57
CA ARG A 85 0.58 -13.45 -1.76
C ARG A 85 0.47 -11.95 -1.51
N GLY A 86 1.26 -11.14 -2.21
CA GLY A 86 1.19 -9.71 -1.95
C GLY A 86 2.26 -8.86 -2.60
N VAL A 87 2.15 -7.57 -2.28
CA VAL A 87 3.07 -6.51 -2.67
C VAL A 87 3.40 -5.66 -1.44
N GLU A 88 4.69 -5.46 -1.17
CA GLU A 88 5.22 -4.44 -0.26
C GLU A 88 5.68 -3.23 -1.09
N ILE A 89 5.25 -2.05 -0.67
CA ILE A 89 5.61 -0.76 -1.26
C ILE A 89 6.27 0.07 -0.17
N ARG A 90 7.57 0.33 -0.32
CA ARG A 90 8.35 1.19 0.56
C ARG A 90 8.63 2.52 -0.11
N GLY A 91 8.55 3.59 0.67
CA GLY A 91 8.90 4.93 0.22
C GLY A 91 8.47 6.00 1.20
N THR A 92 7.98 7.13 0.70
CA THR A 92 7.61 8.28 1.53
C THR A 92 6.12 8.59 1.48
N GLY A 93 5.55 8.93 2.63
CA GLY A 93 4.22 9.49 2.77
C GLY A 93 4.23 11.02 2.72
N GLU A 94 3.35 11.58 1.91
CA GLU A 94 3.04 13.01 1.81
C GLU A 94 1.61 13.24 2.29
N ILE A 95 1.37 14.25 3.11
CA ILE A 95 0.01 14.61 3.54
C ILE A 95 -0.50 15.74 2.66
N LEU A 96 -1.61 15.49 1.96
CA LEU A 96 -2.22 16.45 1.04
C LEU A 96 -3.74 16.32 1.03
N GLU A 97 -4.40 17.30 0.42
CA GLU A 97 -5.84 17.28 0.16
C GLU A 97 -6.13 16.70 -1.24
N VAL A 98 -7.15 15.86 -1.35
CA VAL A 98 -7.68 15.37 -2.64
C VAL A 98 -9.12 15.81 -2.84
N GLU A 99 -9.52 15.99 -4.10
CA GLU A 99 -10.91 16.30 -4.45
C GLU A 99 -11.85 15.15 -4.07
N THR A 100 -11.46 13.91 -4.36
CA THR A 100 -12.28 12.72 -4.06
C THR A 100 -11.50 11.80 -3.11
N PRO A 101 -11.96 11.60 -1.86
CA PRO A 101 -11.37 10.65 -0.92
C PRO A 101 -11.35 9.22 -1.49
N PRO A 102 -10.38 8.37 -1.11
CA PRO A 102 -10.35 6.98 -1.55
C PRO A 102 -11.43 6.16 -0.85
N VAL A 103 -11.84 5.04 -1.46
CA VAL A 103 -12.78 4.03 -0.94
C VAL A 103 -14.22 4.54 -0.71
N ASN A 104 -14.48 5.37 0.31
CA ASN A 104 -15.83 5.85 0.62
C ASN A 104 -15.82 7.35 0.98
N PRO A 105 -16.18 8.24 0.03
CA PRO A 105 -16.18 9.69 0.22
C PRO A 105 -17.08 10.21 1.34
N GLU A 106 -18.15 9.50 1.71
CA GLU A 106 -19.05 9.94 2.79
C GLU A 106 -18.42 9.79 4.17
N TRP A 107 -17.48 8.86 4.31
CA TRP A 107 -16.85 8.51 5.59
C TRP A 107 -15.40 8.92 5.69
N PHE A 108 -14.74 9.20 4.56
CA PHE A 108 -13.30 9.44 4.50
C PHE A 108 -13.01 10.94 4.32
N SER A 109 -12.00 11.41 5.04
CA SER A 109 -11.49 12.77 4.91
C SER A 109 -10.82 12.99 3.55
N HIS A 110 -10.92 14.22 3.04
CA HIS A 110 -10.17 14.70 1.87
C HIS A 110 -8.65 14.78 2.14
N THR A 111 -8.24 14.83 3.41
CA THR A 111 -6.83 14.76 3.79
C THR A 111 -6.33 13.32 3.76
N VAL A 112 -5.44 13.00 2.83
CA VAL A 112 -4.87 11.66 2.63
C VAL A 112 -3.38 11.63 2.99
N ILE A 113 -2.84 10.42 3.13
CA ILE A 113 -1.40 10.16 3.03
C ILE A 113 -1.16 9.59 1.63
N ARG A 114 -0.51 10.34 0.75
CA ARG A 114 -0.06 9.86 -0.56
C ARG A 114 1.30 9.18 -0.42
N VAL A 115 1.39 7.92 -0.80
CA VAL A 115 2.64 7.16 -0.81
C VAL A 115 3.30 7.27 -2.17
N HIS A 116 4.57 7.68 -2.15
CA HIS A 116 5.47 7.70 -3.29
C HIS A 116 6.42 6.51 -3.15
N ALA A 117 6.39 5.57 -4.11
CA ALA A 117 7.19 4.36 -4.04
C ALA A 117 8.65 4.63 -4.41
N ASN A 118 9.58 4.13 -3.59
CA ASN A 118 11.00 4.05 -3.92
C ASN A 118 11.44 2.60 -4.15
N ARG A 119 10.76 1.64 -3.50
CA ARG A 119 11.06 0.22 -3.62
C ARG A 119 9.79 -0.62 -3.56
N ILE A 120 9.72 -1.61 -4.44
CA ILE A 120 8.61 -2.55 -4.53
C ILE A 120 9.15 -3.96 -4.36
N ARG A 121 8.45 -4.78 -3.58
CA ARG A 121 8.65 -6.22 -3.51
C ARG A 121 7.32 -6.92 -3.72
N SER A 122 7.28 -7.93 -4.58
CA SER A 122 6.10 -8.77 -4.79
C SER A 122 6.46 -10.23 -4.57
N TRP A 123 5.46 -11.03 -4.20
CA TRP A 123 5.60 -12.47 -4.03
C TRP A 123 4.29 -13.17 -4.39
N HIS A 124 4.39 -14.26 -5.14
CA HIS A 124 3.30 -15.21 -5.35
C HIS A 124 2.06 -14.62 -6.04
N ILE A 125 2.25 -13.61 -6.88
CA ILE A 125 1.18 -12.97 -7.66
C ILE A 125 1.31 -13.18 -9.17
N ASP A 126 2.46 -13.69 -9.64
CA ASP A 126 2.75 -13.90 -11.05
C ASP A 126 3.11 -15.36 -11.32
N PRO A 127 2.27 -16.13 -12.04
CA PRO A 127 2.60 -17.50 -12.42
C PRO A 127 3.86 -17.63 -13.29
N ALA A 128 4.25 -16.57 -14.02
CA ALA A 128 5.46 -16.56 -14.82
C ALA A 128 6.72 -16.27 -13.98
N ASP A 129 6.56 -15.68 -12.79
CA ASP A 129 7.61 -15.46 -11.80
C ASP A 129 7.13 -15.84 -10.39
N PRO A 130 7.03 -17.15 -10.08
CA PRO A 130 6.45 -17.64 -8.83
C PRO A 130 7.11 -17.11 -7.56
N ASP A 131 8.42 -16.87 -7.59
CA ASP A 131 9.20 -16.41 -6.43
C ASP A 131 9.02 -14.89 -6.21
N GLY A 132 8.62 -14.17 -7.25
CA GLY A 132 8.56 -12.72 -7.30
C GLY A 132 9.94 -12.07 -7.15
N GLY A 133 9.96 -10.81 -6.73
CA GLY A 133 11.21 -10.07 -6.65
C GLY A 133 11.09 -8.74 -5.93
N ALA A 134 12.23 -8.06 -5.80
CA ALA A 134 12.30 -6.71 -5.24
C ALA A 134 13.15 -5.80 -6.12
N ARG A 135 12.67 -4.59 -6.35
CA ARG A 135 13.36 -3.58 -7.18
C ARG A 135 13.15 -2.17 -6.65
N ASP A 136 14.14 -1.32 -6.90
CA ASP A 136 14.00 0.13 -6.70
C ASP A 136 13.32 0.74 -7.93
N VAL A 137 12.51 1.77 -7.73
CA VAL A 137 11.62 2.35 -8.77
C VAL A 137 11.66 3.88 -8.84
N SER A 138 12.57 4.50 -8.08
CA SER A 138 12.84 5.94 -8.06
C SER A 138 14.25 6.26 -8.50
#